data_AF-A0A699ZK50-F1
#
_entry.id   AF-A0A699ZK50-F1
#
_cell.length_a   1.000
_cell.length_b   1.000
_cell.length_c   1.000
_cell.angle_alpha   90.00
_cell.angle_beta   90.00
_cell.angle_gamma   90.00
#
_symmetry.space_group_name_H-M   'P 1'
#
loop_
_entity.id
_entity.type
_entity.pdbx_description
1 polymer ?
#
loop_
_entity_poly.entity_id
_entity_poly.type
_entity_poly.pdbx_seq_one_letter_code
_entity_poly.pdbx_strand_id
1 'polypeptide(L)'
;MTALVAVQVVQRLRVADDGLYLYRGILHPDVDDLAFIGCGVDTLNSLQTAGLQARWLASLLQGSLHLPSRAVQHADLTAQQVWRRSFFPAAHNRAARYAQYTVDYHAQLTRDMSCSSGQQLK
;
A
#
# COMPACT_ATOMS: atom_id res chain seq x y z
N MET A 1 17.22 23.93 4.13
CA MET A 1 16.45 23.06 5.05
C MET A 1 15.65 21.97 4.33
N THR A 2 15.05 22.23 3.17
CA THR A 2 14.21 21.26 2.42
C THR A 2 14.92 19.97 2.00
N ALA A 3 16.18 20.05 1.56
CA ALA A 3 16.95 18.88 1.13
C ALA A 3 17.20 17.86 2.26
N LEU A 4 17.39 18.34 3.50
CA LEU A 4 17.61 17.47 4.66
C LEU A 4 16.35 16.66 5.00
N VAL A 5 15.19 17.30 4.96
CA VAL A 5 13.89 16.65 5.20
C VAL A 5 13.59 15.59 4.14
N ALA A 6 13.84 15.90 2.86
CA ALA A 6 13.65 14.95 1.76
C ALA A 6 14.53 13.69 1.92
N VAL A 7 15.81 13.87 2.28
CA VAL A 7 16.73 12.75 2.53
C VAL A 7 16.26 11.89 3.69
N GLN A 8 15.77 12.49 4.78
CA GLN A 8 15.25 11.76 5.94
C GLN A 8 14.00 10.94 5.58
N VAL A 9 13.11 11.47 4.74
CA VAL A 9 11.92 10.74 4.26
C VAL A 9 12.32 9.54 3.42
N VAL A 10 13.23 9.71 2.47
CA VAL A 10 13.70 8.61 1.61
C VAL A 10 14.35 7.49 2.43
N GLN A 11 15.13 7.83 3.46
CA GLN A 11 15.72 6.83 4.36
C GLN A 11 14.67 6.05 5.16
N ARG A 12 13.60 6.73 5.62
CA ARG A 12 12.50 6.09 6.35
C ARG A 12 11.65 5.15 5.49
N LEU A 13 11.61 5.36 4.17
CA LEU A 13 10.90 4.47 3.24
C LEU A 13 11.54 3.08 3.12
N ARG A 14 12.81 2.91 3.54
CA ARG A 14 13.50 1.62 3.59
C ARG A 14 13.30 0.79 2.31
N VAL A 15 13.54 1.43 1.16
CA VAL A 15 13.39 0.82 -0.16
C VAL A 15 14.26 -0.44 -0.21
N ALA A 16 13.65 -1.59 -0.50
CA ALA A 16 14.37 -2.85 -0.66
C ALA A 16 14.93 -2.96 -2.08
N ASP A 17 15.89 -3.87 -2.28
CA ASP A 17 16.48 -4.14 -3.62
C ASP A 17 15.44 -4.54 -4.67
N ASP A 18 14.31 -5.10 -4.23
CA ASP A 18 13.20 -5.53 -5.08
C ASP A 18 11.96 -4.61 -5.01
N GLY A 19 12.14 -3.39 -4.51
CA GLY A 19 11.21 -2.28 -4.61
C GLY A 19 10.69 -1.76 -3.28
N LEU A 20 9.79 -0.77 -3.38
CA LEU A 20 9.15 -0.15 -2.22
C LEU A 20 7.90 -0.93 -1.81
N TYR A 21 7.90 -1.48 -0.60
CA TYR A 21 6.76 -2.18 -0.02
C TYR A 21 5.89 -1.21 0.76
N LEU A 22 4.59 -1.20 0.46
CA LEU A 22 3.62 -0.27 1.03
C LEU A 22 2.43 -1.04 1.58
N TYR A 23 1.92 -0.61 2.72
CA TYR A 23 0.68 -1.11 3.28
C TYR A 23 -0.43 -0.76 2.30
N ARG A 24 -1.13 -1.81 1.84
CA ARG A 24 -2.16 -1.72 0.78
C ARG A 24 -1.67 -1.05 -0.51
N GLY A 25 -0.37 -1.04 -0.78
CA GLY A 25 0.18 -0.36 -1.95
C GLY A 25 0.06 1.17 -1.92
N ILE A 26 -0.25 1.76 -0.76
CA ILE A 26 -0.59 3.19 -0.63
C ILE A 26 0.28 3.89 0.42
N LEU A 27 0.47 3.30 1.60
CA LEU A 27 1.12 3.98 2.75
C LEU A 27 2.38 3.27 3.21
N HIS A 28 3.36 4.03 3.70
CA HIS A 28 4.48 3.45 4.44
C HIS A 28 4.26 3.63 5.96
N PRO A 29 4.24 2.57 6.78
CA PRO A 29 3.89 2.67 8.20
C PRO A 29 4.79 3.58 9.03
N ASP A 30 6.02 3.84 8.57
CA ASP A 30 6.99 4.69 9.24
C ASP A 30 7.12 6.07 8.59
N VAL A 31 6.30 6.44 7.60
CA VAL A 31 6.30 7.77 6.99
C VAL A 31 4.87 8.32 6.98
N ASP A 32 4.63 9.27 7.88
CA ASP A 32 3.34 9.95 8.01
C ASP A 32 3.18 10.98 6.88
N ASP A 33 1.92 11.35 6.60
CA ASP A 33 1.54 12.39 5.62
C ASP A 33 2.06 12.17 4.17
N LEU A 34 2.39 10.92 3.82
CA LEU A 34 2.79 10.54 2.48
C LEU A 34 2.01 9.31 2.00
N ALA A 35 1.38 9.45 0.84
CA ALA A 35 0.68 8.37 0.16
C ALA A 35 1.14 8.23 -1.29
N PHE A 36 1.08 7.00 -1.78
CA PHE A 36 1.45 6.62 -3.14
C PHE A 36 0.22 6.09 -3.86
N ILE A 37 -0.03 6.57 -5.07
CA ILE A 37 -1.17 6.14 -5.89
C ILE A 37 -0.66 5.83 -7.29
N GLY A 38 -1.06 4.68 -7.84
CA GLY A 38 -0.67 4.29 -9.19
C GLY A 38 0.80 3.89 -9.35
N CYS A 39 1.54 3.66 -8.25
CA CYS A 39 2.94 3.22 -8.31
C CYS A 39 3.13 1.75 -8.72
N GLY A 40 2.09 1.08 -9.21
CA GLY A 40 2.16 -0.27 -9.78
C GLY A 40 2.71 -0.28 -11.20
N VAL A 41 3.40 -1.36 -11.58
CA VAL A 41 4.02 -1.49 -12.91
C VAL A 41 3.13 -2.30 -13.85
N ASP A 42 1.96 -1.76 -14.21
CA ASP A 42 1.00 -2.45 -15.07
C ASP A 42 0.37 -1.52 -16.11
N THR A 43 0.28 -1.95 -17.38
CA THR A 43 -0.30 -1.15 -18.47
C THR A 43 -1.81 -1.33 -18.62
N LEU A 44 -2.38 -2.46 -18.18
CA LEU A 44 -3.76 -2.84 -18.55
C LEU A 44 -4.84 -2.54 -17.50
N ASN A 45 -4.50 -2.17 -16.26
CA ASN A 45 -5.50 -1.86 -15.21
C ASN A 45 -5.06 -0.70 -14.28
N SER A 46 -4.11 0.12 -14.72
CA SER A 46 -3.50 1.17 -13.89
C SER A 46 -4.51 2.22 -13.45
N LEU A 47 -5.40 2.68 -14.34
CA LEU A 47 -6.41 3.69 -14.01
C LEU A 47 -7.43 3.19 -12.99
N GLN A 48 -7.98 1.99 -13.20
CA GLN A 48 -8.95 1.40 -12.27
C GLN A 48 -8.31 1.15 -10.90
N THR A 49 -7.08 0.62 -10.90
CA THR A 49 -6.33 0.35 -9.66
C THR A 49 -6.01 1.64 -8.91
N ALA A 50 -5.51 2.66 -9.60
CA ALA A 50 -5.26 3.98 -9.01
C ALA A 50 -6.55 4.63 -8.48
N GLY A 51 -7.67 4.50 -9.20
CA GLY A 51 -8.97 4.98 -8.75
C GLY A 51 -9.45 4.29 -7.47
N LEU A 52 -9.25 2.97 -7.36
CA LEU A 52 -9.60 2.23 -6.14
C LEU A 52 -8.68 2.58 -4.96
N GLN A 53 -7.38 2.76 -5.22
CA GLN A 53 -6.43 3.23 -4.21
C GLN A 53 -6.80 4.64 -3.71
N ALA A 54 -7.17 5.54 -4.62
CA ALA A 54 -7.60 6.89 -4.27
C ALA A 54 -8.88 6.88 -3.43
N ARG A 55 -9.84 6.01 -3.75
CA ARG A 55 -11.05 5.82 -2.94
C ARG A 55 -10.73 5.28 -1.54
N TRP A 56 -9.88 4.27 -1.44
CA TRP A 56 -9.43 3.73 -0.15
C TRP A 56 -8.77 4.82 0.71
N LEU A 57 -7.90 5.63 0.12
CA LEU A 57 -7.25 6.76 0.79
C LEU A 57 -8.27 7.83 1.20
N ALA A 58 -9.23 8.17 0.34
CA ALA A 58 -10.29 9.12 0.67
C ALA A 58 -11.13 8.62 1.85
N SER A 59 -11.49 7.34 1.88
CA SER A 59 -12.20 6.73 3.00
C SER A 59 -11.42 6.83 4.31
N LEU A 60 -10.09 6.63 4.27
CA LEU A 60 -9.20 6.81 5.42
C LEU A 60 -9.19 8.27 5.91
N LEU A 61 -9.01 9.23 5.00
CA LEU A 61 -8.96 10.66 5.33
C LEU A 61 -10.29 11.18 5.87
N GLN A 62 -11.41 10.60 5.45
CA GLN A 62 -12.75 10.91 5.96
C GLN A 62 -13.07 10.23 7.30
N GLY A 63 -12.18 9.37 7.83
CA GLY A 63 -12.40 8.60 9.05
C GLY A 63 -13.40 7.45 8.91
N SER A 64 -13.85 7.17 7.68
CA SER A 64 -14.73 6.02 7.39
C SER A 64 -13.97 4.71 7.31
N LEU A 65 -12.63 4.74 7.20
CA LEU A 65 -11.72 3.60 7.28
C LEU A 65 -10.66 3.89 8.35
N HIS A 66 -10.33 2.89 9.16
CA HIS A 66 -9.32 3.02 10.21
C HIS A 66 -8.13 2.09 9.94
N LEU A 67 -6.92 2.62 10.09
CA LEU A 67 -5.72 1.80 9.98
C LEU A 67 -5.58 0.88 11.21
N PRO A 68 -5.10 -0.35 11.02
CA PRO A 68 -4.68 -1.17 12.15
C PRO A 68 -3.40 -0.59 12.75
N SER A 69 -2.97 -1.12 13.89
CA SER A 69 -1.73 -0.69 14.54
C SER A 69 -0.52 -0.82 13.61
N ARG A 70 0.51 0.02 13.83
CA ARG A 70 1.75 -0.02 13.02
C ARG A 70 2.39 -1.41 13.00
N ALA A 71 2.30 -2.16 14.11
CA ALA A 71 2.80 -3.53 14.20
C ALA A 71 2.09 -4.47 13.21
N VAL A 72 0.77 -4.35 13.06
CA VAL A 72 -0.01 -5.14 12.09
C VAL A 72 0.34 -4.74 10.66
N GLN A 73 0.51 -3.45 10.39
CA GLN A 73 0.93 -2.99 9.06
C GLN A 73 2.33 -3.53 8.68
N HIS A 74 3.28 -3.52 9.62
CA HIS A 74 4.61 -4.09 9.41
C HIS A 74 4.60 -5.61 9.20
N ALA A 75 3.74 -6.33 9.93
CA ALA A 75 3.54 -7.76 9.73
C ALA A 75 2.99 -8.06 8.32
N ASP A 76 2.03 -7.25 7.85
CA ASP A 76 1.49 -7.33 6.48
C ASP A 76 2.59 -7.06 5.44
N LEU A 77 3.42 -6.03 5.61
CA LEU A 77 4.57 -5.78 4.72
C LEU A 77 5.53 -6.96 4.67
N THR A 78 5.85 -7.56 5.81
CA THR A 78 6.74 -8.72 5.89
C THR A 78 6.15 -9.92 5.15
N ALA A 79 4.86 -10.19 5.35
CA ALA A 79 4.14 -11.26 4.66
C ALA A 79 4.10 -11.02 3.14
N GLN A 80 3.85 -9.77 2.70
CA GLN A 80 3.92 -9.39 1.29
C GLN A 80 5.33 -9.64 0.72
N GLN A 81 6.39 -9.26 1.43
CA GLN A 81 7.78 -9.49 0.99
C GLN A 81 8.06 -10.98 0.79
N VAL A 82 7.75 -11.81 1.79
CA VAL A 82 7.96 -13.26 1.75
C VAL A 82 7.20 -13.88 0.59
N TRP A 83 5.90 -13.59 0.47
CA TRP A 83 5.06 -14.16 -0.58
C TRP A 83 5.51 -13.71 -1.98
N ARG A 84 5.79 -12.42 -2.20
CA ARG A 84 6.23 -11.92 -3.51
C ARG A 84 7.57 -12.50 -3.92
N ARG A 85 8.48 -12.74 -2.96
CA ARG A 85 9.80 -13.34 -3.23
C ARG A 85 9.71 -14.84 -3.52
N SER A 86 8.72 -15.54 -2.99
CA SER A 86 8.49 -16.96 -3.29
C SER A 86 7.69 -17.17 -4.58
N PHE A 87 6.78 -16.26 -4.91
CA PHE A 87 5.88 -16.39 -6.07
C PHE A 87 6.44 -15.78 -7.36
N PHE A 88 7.14 -14.65 -7.29
CA PHE A 88 7.67 -13.97 -8.48
C PHE A 88 9.18 -14.21 -8.69
N PRO A 89 9.62 -14.35 -9.95
CA PRO A 89 11.04 -14.32 -10.29
C PRO A 89 11.73 -13.06 -9.76
N ALA A 90 13.01 -13.17 -9.42
CA ALA A 90 13.81 -12.06 -8.93
C ALA A 90 13.80 -10.89 -9.92
N ALA A 91 13.39 -9.71 -9.43
CA ALA A 91 13.36 -8.47 -10.19
C ALA A 91 13.32 -7.25 -9.25
N HIS A 92 13.86 -6.13 -9.71
CA HIS A 92 13.93 -4.87 -8.95
C HIS A 92 12.56 -4.23 -8.69
N ASN A 93 11.51 -4.66 -9.40
CA ASN A 93 10.17 -4.08 -9.31
C ASN A 93 9.12 -5.04 -8.71
N ARG A 94 9.54 -6.13 -8.03
CA ARG A 94 8.59 -7.11 -7.46
C ARG A 94 7.56 -6.46 -6.53
N ALA A 95 7.96 -5.45 -5.76
CA ALA A 95 7.06 -4.78 -4.83
C ALA A 95 5.86 -4.09 -5.50
N ALA A 96 5.93 -3.79 -6.79
CA ALA A 96 4.92 -3.01 -7.52
C ALA A 96 4.12 -3.83 -8.55
N ARG A 97 4.24 -5.16 -8.54
CA ARG A 97 3.64 -6.09 -9.53
C ARG A 97 2.20 -6.47 -9.18
N TYR A 98 1.28 -5.51 -9.16
CA TYR A 98 -0.10 -5.77 -8.77
C TYR A 98 -0.91 -6.50 -9.86
N ALA A 99 -0.57 -6.39 -11.15
CA ALA A 99 -1.34 -6.98 -12.25
C ALA A 99 -1.60 -8.46 -12.03
N GLN A 100 -0.57 -9.18 -11.62
CA GLN A 100 -0.60 -10.63 -11.48
C GLN A 100 -1.57 -11.12 -10.40
N TYR A 101 -2.04 -10.26 -9.50
CA TYR A 101 -3.03 -10.59 -8.45
C TYR A 101 -4.05 -9.46 -8.27
N THR A 102 -4.39 -8.76 -9.36
CA THR A 102 -5.26 -7.56 -9.32
C THR A 102 -6.60 -7.83 -8.65
N VAL A 103 -7.20 -8.99 -8.91
CA VAL A 103 -8.52 -9.37 -8.36
C VAL A 103 -8.46 -9.46 -6.84
N ASP A 104 -7.50 -10.21 -6.29
CA ASP A 104 -7.32 -10.37 -4.85
C ASP A 104 -6.96 -9.04 -4.18
N TYR A 105 -6.13 -8.24 -4.85
CA TYR A 105 -5.75 -6.91 -4.38
C TYR A 105 -6.96 -5.95 -4.32
N HIS A 106 -7.79 -5.90 -5.36
CA HIS A 106 -8.99 -5.06 -5.38
C HIS A 106 -10.02 -5.54 -4.34
N ALA A 107 -10.16 -6.85 -4.16
CA ALA A 107 -11.00 -7.43 -3.13
C ALA A 107 -10.52 -7.04 -1.72
N GLN A 108 -9.21 -7.01 -1.49
CA GLN A 108 -8.64 -6.55 -0.22
C GLN A 108 -9.00 -5.10 0.09
N LEU A 109 -8.80 -4.17 -0.86
CA LEU A 109 -9.15 -2.75 -0.66
C LEU A 109 -10.65 -2.55 -0.41
N THR A 110 -11.49 -3.29 -1.15
CA THR A 110 -12.95 -3.23 -0.99
C THR A 110 -13.40 -3.75 0.37
N ARG A 111 -12.74 -4.81 0.86
CA ARG A 111 -13.02 -5.39 2.17
C ARG A 111 -12.69 -4.40 3.29
N ASP A 112 -11.52 -3.77 3.22
CA ASP A 112 -11.13 -2.78 4.24
C ASP A 112 -12.16 -1.65 4.37
N MET A 113 -12.66 -1.12 3.23
CA MET A 113 -13.69 -0.06 3.22
C MET A 113 -15.06 -0.54 3.70
N SER A 114 -15.38 -1.83 3.52
CA SER A 114 -16.65 -2.41 3.98
C SER A 114 -16.65 -2.71 5.48
N CYS A 115 -15.53 -3.21 6.03
CA CYS A 115 -15.42 -3.62 7.42
C CYS A 115 -15.47 -2.45 8.41
N SER A 116 -15.11 -1.25 8.00
CA SER A 116 -15.10 -0.05 8.84
C SER A 116 -16.48 0.62 8.96
N SER A 117 -17.42 0.30 8.07
CA SER A 117 -18.80 0.82 8.10
C SER A 117 -19.70 0.13 9.15
N GLY A 118 -19.22 -0.94 9.80
CA GLY A 118 -20.01 -1.74 10.75
C GLY A 118 -20.00 -1.26 12.21
N GLN A 119 -19.31 -0.15 12.53
CA GLN A 119 -19.07 0.27 13.92
C GLN A 119 -19.86 1.52 14.36
N GLN A 120 -20.77 2.03 13.52
CA GLN A 120 -21.62 3.20 13.80
C GLN A 120 -23.03 2.88 14.32
N LEU A 121 -23.31 1.64 14.74
CA LEU A 121 -24.56 1.28 15.42
C LEU A 121 -24.28 0.85 16.87
N LYS A 122 -24.03 1.82 17.75
CA LYS A 122 -24.23 1.72 19.20
C LYS A 122 -24.62 3.07 19.77
#